data_AF-A0A3N6P2K4-F1
#
_entry.id   AF-A0A3N6P2K4-F1
#
_cell.length_a   1.000
_cell.length_b   1.000
_cell.length_c   1.000
_cell.angle_alpha   90.00
_cell.angle_beta   90.00
_cell.angle_gamma   90.00
#
_symmetry.space_group_name_H-M   'P 1'
#
loop_
_entity.id
_entity.type
_entity.pdbx_description
1 polymer ?
#
loop_
_entity_poly.entity_id
_entity_poly.type
_entity_poly.pdbx_seq_one_letter_code
_entity_poly.pdbx_strand_id
1 'polypeptide(L)' 'MKDMRTQAEKLRTDAAECALIRDLATDTKKRDLFTRLADHLNALAAEVERAIEQSEGRDPATQ' A
#
# COMPACT_ATOMS: atom_id res chain seq x y z
N MET A 1 -8.89 -14.40 -1.46
CA MET A 1 -8.31 -13.34 -0.61
C MET A 1 -6.79 -13.41 -0.48
N LYS A 2 -6.17 -14.60 -0.54
CA LYS A 2 -4.70 -14.75 -0.47
C LYS A 2 -3.95 -13.96 -1.54
N ASP A 3 -4.43 -13.95 -2.79
CA ASP A 3 -3.80 -13.18 -3.87
C ASP A 3 -3.85 -11.67 -3.64
N MET A 4 -4.96 -11.18 -3.07
CA MET A 4 -5.11 -9.77 -2.70
C MET A 4 -4.17 -9.40 -1.53
N ARG A 5 -4.00 -10.28 -0.54
CA ARG A 5 -3.04 -10.09 0.56
C ARG A 5 -1.61 -10.00 0.03
N THR A 6 -1.21 -10.90 -0.87
CA THR A 6 0.08 -10.85 -1.57
C THR A 6 0.25 -9.54 -2.34
N GLN A 7 -0.81 -9.04 -2.99
CA GLN A 7 -0.75 -7.77 -3.72
C GLN A 7 -0.60 -6.57 -2.77
N ALA A 8 -1.28 -6.57 -1.62
CA ALA A 8 -1.13 -5.52 -0.60
C ALA A 8 0.30 -5.49 -0.02
N GLU A 9 0.91 -6.65 0.24
CA GLU A 9 2.29 -6.76 0.71
C GLU A 9 3.30 -6.22 -0.32
N LYS A 10 3.08 -6.48 -1.61
CA LYS A 10 3.89 -5.90 -2.69
C LYS A 10 3.78 -4.38 -2.72
N LEU A 11 2.57 -3.84 -2.67
CA LEU A 11 2.35 -2.39 -2.63
C LEU A 11 3.05 -1.72 -1.43
N ARG A 12 3.05 -2.37 -0.26
CA ARG A 12 3.79 -1.90 0.91
C ARG A 12 5.29 -1.93 0.72
N THR A 13 5.80 -3.00 0.09
CA THR A 13 7.22 -3.11 -0.23
C THR A 13 7.65 -2.00 -1.17
N ASP A 14 6.90 -1.79 -2.25
CA ASP A 14 7.16 -0.73 -3.22
C ASP A 14 7.07 0.67 -2.56
N ALA A 15 6.12 0.87 -1.63
CA ALA A 15 6.01 2.11 -0.86
C ALA A 15 7.23 2.35 0.03
N ALA A 16 7.74 1.31 0.69
CA ALA A 16 8.93 1.38 1.52
C ALA A 16 10.19 1.66 0.69
N GLU A 17 10.31 1.06 -0.50
CA GLU A 17 11.37 1.37 -1.45
C GLU A 17 11.30 2.83 -1.92
N CYS A 18 10.11 3.34 -2.25
CA CYS A 18 9.92 4.75 -2.59
C CYS A 18 10.30 5.68 -1.45
N ALA A 19 9.93 5.36 -0.21
CA ALA A 19 10.31 6.12 0.97
C ALA A 19 11.84 6.13 1.18
N LEU A 20 12.52 5.00 0.98
CA LEU A 20 13.97 4.92 1.05
C LEU A 20 14.63 5.80 -0.03
N ILE A 21 14.13 5.77 -1.27
CA ILE A 21 14.65 6.61 -2.35
C ILE A 21 14.45 8.08 -2.03
N ARG A 22 13.30 8.48 -1.49
CA ARG A 22 13.05 9.85 -1.01
C ARG A 22 14.08 10.25 0.04
N ASP A 23 14.33 9.39 1.02
CA ASP A 23 15.23 9.69 2.14
C ASP A 23 16.70 9.81 1.69
N LEU A 24 17.08 9.08 0.63
CA LEU A 24 18.42 9.16 0.02
C LEU A 24 18.53 10.24 -1.07
N ALA A 25 17.43 10.84 -1.52
CA ALA A 25 17.43 11.81 -2.60
C ALA A 25 17.94 13.19 -2.12
N THR A 26 18.99 13.68 -2.77
CA THR A 26 19.51 15.05 -2.57
C THR A 26 18.75 16.08 -3.42
N ASP A 27 18.18 15.66 -4.57
CA ASP A 27 17.33 16.49 -5.40
C ASP A 27 15.92 16.62 -4.81
N THR A 28 15.46 17.86 -4.63
CA THR A 28 14.16 18.14 -4.00
C THR A 28 12.98 17.68 -4.84
N LYS A 29 13.03 17.79 -6.17
CA LYS A 29 11.93 17.33 -7.04
C LYS A 29 11.82 15.82 -7.03
N LYS A 30 12.96 15.12 -7.04
CA LYS A 30 13.02 13.67 -6.89
C LYS A 30 12.44 13.24 -5.55
N ARG A 31 12.84 13.91 -4.46
CA ARG A 31 12.31 13.65 -3.11
C ARG A 31 10.78 13.82 -3.06
N ASP A 32 10.25 14.90 -3.62
CA ASP A 32 8.81 15.15 -3.63
C ASP A 32 8.04 14.10 -4.46
N LEU A 33 8.58 13.68 -5.61
CA LEU A 33 7.99 12.63 -6.43
C LEU A 33 7.90 11.30 -5.67
N PHE A 34 9.00 10.86 -5.07
CA PHE A 34 9.04 9.60 -4.33
C PHE A 34 8.25 9.65 -3.03
N THR A 35 8.09 10.83 -2.43
CA THR A 35 7.15 11.05 -1.31
C THR A 35 5.73 10.72 -1.75
N ARG A 36 5.26 11.34 -2.84
CA ARG A 36 3.90 11.13 -3.35
C ARG A 36 3.67 9.68 -3.77
N LEU A 37 4.65 9.05 -4.40
CA LEU A 37 4.57 7.63 -4.77
C LEU A 37 4.42 6.73 -3.54
N ALA A 38 5.23 6.93 -2.50
CA ALA A 38 5.12 6.16 -1.27
C ALA A 38 3.74 6.35 -0.60
N ASP A 39 3.23 7.58 -0.56
CA ASP A 39 1.91 7.88 0.00
C ASP A 39 0.78 7.20 -0.79
N HIS A 40 0.81 7.26 -2.12
CA HIS A 40 -0.18 6.62 -2.98
C HIS A 40 -0.16 5.09 -2.86
N LEU A 41 1.03 4.48 -2.83
CA LEU A 41 1.17 3.04 -2.69
C LEU A 41 0.67 2.54 -1.33
N ASN A 42 0.95 3.29 -0.25
CA ASN A 42 0.42 2.99 1.07
C ASN A 42 -1.10 3.12 1.14
N ALA A 43 -1.67 4.17 0.53
CA ALA A 43 -3.11 4.36 0.45
C ALA A 43 -3.78 3.19 -0.29
N LEU A 44 -3.22 2.78 -1.43
CA LEU A 44 -3.73 1.66 -2.21
C LEU A 44 -3.63 0.33 -1.45
N ALA A 45 -2.51 0.06 -0.76
CA ALA A 45 -2.37 -1.13 0.07
C ALA A 45 -3.45 -1.18 1.17
N ALA A 46 -3.69 -0.05 1.84
CA ALA A 46 -4.73 0.05 2.86
C ALA A 46 -6.15 -0.16 2.29
N GLU A 47 -6.42 0.28 1.06
CA GLU A 47 -7.68 -0.01 0.37
C GLU A 47 -7.86 -1.50 0.06
N VAL A 48 -6.80 -2.16 -0.43
CA VAL A 48 -6.83 -3.60 -0.70
C VAL A 48 -7.09 -4.38 0.58
N GLU A 49 -6.47 -4.00 1.69
CA GLU A 49 -6.70 -4.62 3.00
C GLU A 49 -8.10 -4.40 3.52
N ARG A 50 -8.63 -3.18 3.43
CA ARG A 50 -10.03 -2.92 3.76
C ARG A 50 -10.99 -3.75 2.92
N ALA A 51 -10.69 -3.93 1.63
CA ALA A 51 -11.49 -4.79 0.75
C ALA A 51 -11.39 -6.26 1.19
N ILE A 52 -10.21 -6.71 1.66
CA ILE A 52 -10.03 -8.05 2.21
C ILE A 52 -10.87 -8.23 3.47
N GLU A 53 -10.75 -7.31 4.43
CA GLU A 53 -11.50 -7.31 5.68
C GLU A 53 -13.02 -7.28 5.45
N GLN A 54 -13.52 -6.49 4.50
CA GLN A 54 -14.94 -6.46 4.15
C GLN A 54 -15.42 -7.77 3.50
N SER A 55 -14.55 -8.43 2.75
CA SER A 55 -14.88 -9.71 2.11
C SER A 55 -14.84 -10.87 3.13
N GLU A 56 -13.94 -10.81 4.10
CA GLU A 56 -13.81 -11.80 5.19
C GLU A 56 -14.81 -11.55 6.32
N GLY A 57 -15.22 -10.30 6.54
CA GLY A 57 -16.27 -9.90 7.48
C GLY A 57 -17.70 -10.05 6.93
N ARG A 58 -17.84 -10.45 5.67
CA ARG A 58 -19.11 -10.79 5.02
C ARG A 58 -19.24 -12.31 4.87
N ASP A 59 -19.09 -13.03 5.97
CA ASP A 59 -19.67 -14.38 6.11
C ASP A 59 -21.09 -14.23 6.68
N PRO A 60 -22.17 -14.38 5.89
CA PRO A 60 -23.55 -14.21 6.34
C PRO A 60 -24.11 -15.43 7.09
N ALA A 61 -23.28 -16.22 7.78
CA ALA A 61 -23.74 -17.43 8.49
C ALA A 61 -24.38 -17.17 9.87
N THR A 62 -24.48 -15.90 10.31
CA THR A 62 -25.12 -15.57 11.59
C THR A 62 -25.85 -14.23 11.53
N GLN A 63 -27.01 -14.20 10.87
CA GLN A 63 -28.11 -13.30 11.26
C GLN A 63 -29.45 -13.86 10.83
#